data_AF-V2V0I4-F1
#
_entry.id   AF-V2V0I4-F1
#
_cell.length_a   1.000
_cell.length_b   1.000
_cell.length_c   1.000
_cell.angle_alpha   90.00
_cell.angle_beta   90.00
_cell.angle_gamma   90.00
#
_symmetry.space_group_name_H-M   'P 1'
#
loop_
_entity.id
_entity.type
_entity.pdbx_description
1 polymer ?
#
loop_
_entity_poly.entity_id
_entity_poly.type
_entity_poly.pdbx_seq_one_letter_code
_entity_poly.pdbx_strand_id
1 'polypeptide(L)' 'MNIIEARKHLKKYQAELNKYQSLSRELMGYDDLIHTDKKITYFKKCIANIREQINAH' A
#
# COMPACT_ATOMS: atom_id res chain seq x y z
N MET A 1 5.45 11.40 -14.45
CA MET A 1 4.98 10.00 -14.49
C MET A 1 3.76 9.94 -15.40
N ASN A 2 3.67 9.03 -16.37
CA ASN A 2 2.49 8.92 -17.23
C ASN A 2 1.27 8.47 -16.38
N ILE A 3 0.09 9.05 -16.58
CA ILE A 3 -1.16 8.70 -15.87
C ILE A 3 -1.47 7.19 -15.97
N ILE A 4 -1.18 6.57 -17.11
CA ILE A 4 -1.36 5.12 -17.31
C ILE A 4 -0.47 4.33 -16.35
N GLU A 5 0.82 4.70 -16.26
CA GLU A 5 1.76 4.08 -15.33
C GLU A 5 1.36 4.38 -13.88
N ALA A 6 0.98 5.61 -13.55
CA ALA A 6 0.47 5.97 -12.22
C ALA A 6 -0.71 5.10 -11.79
N ARG A 7 -1.66 4.84 -12.69
CA ARG A 7 -2.80 3.92 -12.43
C ARG A 7 -2.37 2.47 -12.24
N LYS A 8 -1.37 1.96 -12.99
CA LYS A 8 -0.81 0.61 -12.79
C LYS A 8 -0.16 0.49 -11.41
N HIS A 9 0.67 1.46 -11.05
CA HIS A 9 1.32 1.51 -9.74
C HIS A 9 0.29 1.60 -8.61
N LEU A 10 -0.75 2.43 -8.77
CA LEU A 10 -1.86 2.53 -7.82
C LEU A 10 -2.53 1.18 -7.59
N LYS A 11 -2.92 0.47 -8.65
CA LYS A 11 -3.53 -0.87 -8.56
C LYS A 11 -2.61 -1.86 -7.85
N LYS A 12 -1.31 -1.84 -8.17
CA LYS A 12 -0.32 -2.71 -7.53
C LYS A 12 -0.24 -2.46 -6.03
N TYR A 13 -0.11 -1.21 -5.60
CA TYR A 13 -0.02 -0.88 -4.18
C TYR A 13 -1.33 -1.16 -3.43
N GLN A 14 -2.49 -0.99 -4.08
CA GLN A 14 -3.78 -1.39 -3.51
C GLN A 14 -3.87 -2.91 -3.30
N ALA A 15 -3.41 -3.70 -4.28
CA ALA A 15 -3.38 -5.15 -4.15
C ALA A 15 -2.46 -5.61 -3.02
N GLU A 16 -1.25 -5.03 -2.91
CA GLU A 16 -0.33 -5.33 -1.81
C GLU A 16 -0.89 -4.88 -0.45
N LEU A 17 -1.48 -3.68 -0.36
CA LEU A 17 -2.13 -3.22 0.86
C LEU A 17 -3.20 -4.21 1.33
N ASN A 18 -4.06 -4.67 0.42
CA ASN A 18 -5.10 -5.64 0.74
C ASN A 18 -4.49 -6.95 1.25
N LYS A 19 -3.42 -7.47 0.62
CA LYS A 19 -2.74 -8.68 1.12
C LYS A 19 -2.31 -8.53 2.57
N TYR A 20 -1.61 -7.44 2.91
CA TYR A 20 -1.13 -7.22 4.28
C TYR A 20 -2.28 -6.97 5.28
N GLN A 21 -3.38 -6.34 4.85
CA GLN A 21 -4.57 -6.14 5.70
C GLN A 21 -5.38 -7.42 5.92
N SER A 22 -5.34 -8.37 4.98
CA SER A 22 -6.02 -9.66 5.09
C SER A 22 -5.22 -10.72 5.85
N LEU A 23 -3.97 -10.44 6.25
CA LEU A 23 -3.21 -11.38 7.06
C LEU A 23 -3.83 -11.52 8.45
N SER A 24 -4.00 -12.76 8.92
CA SER A 24 -4.39 -13.01 10.30
C SER A 24 -3.26 -12.59 11.23
N ARG A 25 -3.57 -11.67 12.14
CA ARG A 25 -2.62 -11.13 13.13
C ARG A 25 -2.52 -11.99 14.38
N GLU A 26 -3.44 -12.93 14.59
CA GLU A 26 -3.55 -13.73 15.82
C GLU A 26 -2.35 -14.65 16.04
N LEU A 27 -1.69 -15.09 14.98
CA LEU A 27 -0.54 -16.02 15.04
C LEU A 27 0.80 -15.34 14.69
N MET A 28 0.82 -14.02 14.57
CA MET A 28 2.04 -13.29 14.22
C MET A 28 2.91 -13.03 15.45
N GLY A 29 4.23 -13.16 15.30
CA GLY A 29 5.18 -12.66 16.27
C GLY A 29 5.16 -11.12 16.34
N TYR A 30 5.68 -10.56 17.43
CA TYR A 30 5.75 -9.11 17.62
C TYR A 30 6.47 -8.38 16.45
N ASP A 31 7.59 -8.94 15.99
CA ASP A 31 8.34 -8.37 14.87
C ASP A 31 7.57 -8.44 13.55
N ASP A 32 6.80 -9.51 13.32
CA ASP A 32 5.95 -9.68 12.14
C ASP A 32 4.79 -8.69 12.14
N LEU A 33 4.21 -8.42 13.31
CA LEU A 33 3.19 -7.39 13.50
C LEU A 33 3.74 -6.00 13.16
N ILE A 34 4.90 -5.65 13.71
CA ILE A 34 5.58 -4.38 13.40
C ILE A 34 5.89 -4.27 11.91
N HIS A 35 6.40 -5.35 11.31
CA HIS A 35 6.71 -5.36 9.89
C HIS A 35 5.46 -5.14 9.04
N THR A 36 4.39 -5.85 9.35
CA THR A 36 3.09 -5.73 8.67
C THR A 36 2.53 -4.31 8.78
N ASP A 37 2.58 -3.70 9.96
CA ASP A 37 2.09 -2.33 10.16
C ASP A 37 2.94 -1.29 9.44
N LYS A 38 4.27 -1.47 9.40
CA LYS A 38 5.16 -0.63 8.59
C LYS A 38 4.84 -0.73 7.10
N LYS A 39 4.58 -1.94 6.59
CA LYS A 39 4.20 -2.17 5.19
C LYS A 39 2.85 -1.54 4.86
N ILE A 40 1.83 -1.73 5.71
CA ILE A 40 0.52 -1.09 5.56
C ILE A 40 0.65 0.43 5.50
N THR A 41 1.42 1.02 6.43
CA THR A 41 1.66 2.47 6.48
C THR A 41 2.35 2.97 5.21
N TYR A 42 3.37 2.25 4.76
CA TYR A 42 4.08 2.56 3.51
C TYR A 42 3.15 2.54 2.30
N PHE A 43 2.37 1.48 2.11
CA PHE A 43 1.48 1.39 0.94
C PHE A 43 0.37 2.43 0.96
N LYS A 44 -0.19 2.76 2.13
CA LYS A 44 -1.15 3.87 2.28
C LYS A 44 -0.54 5.20 1.82
N LYS A 45 0.69 5.51 2.23
CA LYS A 45 1.40 6.72 1.81
C LYS A 45 1.66 6.75 0.30
N CYS A 46 2.11 5.65 -0.29
CA CYS A 46 2.32 5.56 -1.74
C CYS A 46 1.03 5.75 -2.53
N ILE A 47 -0.07 5.14 -2.08
CA ILE A 47 -1.40 5.31 -2.69
C ILE A 47 -1.86 6.77 -2.64
N ALA A 48 -1.71 7.43 -1.48
CA ALA A 48 -2.07 8.83 -1.32
C ALA A 48 -1.28 9.74 -2.27
N ASN A 49 0.04 9.61 -2.30
CA ASN A 49 0.91 10.41 -3.17
C ASN A 49 0.58 10.19 -4.66
N ILE A 50 0.35 8.94 -5.08
CA ILE A 50 -0.01 8.66 -6.49
C ILE A 50 -1.38 9.25 -6.83
N ARG A 51 -2.35 9.21 -5.91
CA ARG A 51 -3.66 9.87 -6.11
C ARG A 51 -3.53 11.38 -6.24
N GLU A 52 -2.71 12.01 -5.40
CA GLU A 52 -2.41 13.44 -5.49
C GLU A 52 -1.77 13.79 -6.84
N GLN A 53 -0.79 13.00 -7.29
CA GLN A 53 -0.15 13.19 -8.60
C GLN A 53 -1.12 13.00 -9.78
N ILE A 54 -2.07 12.07 -9.67
CA ILE A 54 -3.11 11.88 -10.69
C ILE A 54 -4.10 13.04 -10.70
N ASN A 55 -4.47 13.57 -9.53
CA ASN A 55 -5.47 14.63 -9.40
C ASN A 55 -4.91 16.03 -9.66
N ALA A 56 -3.58 16.21 -9.56
CA ALA A 56 -2.88 17.46 -9.87
C ALA A 56 -2.64 17.67 -11.39
N HIS A 57 -3.09 16.74 -12.22
CA HIS A 57 -3.02 16.77 -13.69
C HIS A 57 -4.42 16.67 -14.29
#